data_AF-A0A1B1AGX4-F1
#
_entry.id   AF-A0A1B1AGX4-F1
#
_cell.length_a   1.000
_cell.length_b   1.000
_cell.length_c   1.000
_cell.angle_alpha   90.00
_cell.angle_beta   90.00
_cell.angle_gamma   90.00
#
_symmetry.space_group_name_H-M   'P 1'
#
loop_
_entity.id
_entity.type
_entity.pdbx_description
1 polymer ?
#
loop_
_entity_poly.entity_id
_entity_poly.type
_entity_poly.pdbx_seq_one_letter_code
_entity_poly.pdbx_strand_id
1 'polypeptide(L)'
;MLAFYNQALIEQHPRPAFERYASRSFVEHKPDVPQGTREATITFLEELIASTPRPRWEILRTIAEGDMVFVHARFSPAEGAAYYAIADVFRLQDCLIVEHWDVVSGPPASSENPNDRF
;
A
#
# COMPACT_ATOMS: atom_id res chain seq x y z
N MET A 1 -7.51 2.20 9.37
CA MET A 1 -6.35 1.70 8.61
C MET A 1 -6.60 0.30 8.04
N LEU A 2 -6.68 -0.78 8.83
CA LEU A 2 -6.82 -2.15 8.27
C LEU A 2 -8.01 -2.31 7.30
N ALA A 3 -9.17 -1.72 7.62
CA ALA A 3 -10.32 -1.73 6.72
C ALA A 3 -10.07 -1.01 5.38
N PHE A 4 -9.28 0.06 5.39
CA PHE A 4 -8.84 0.73 4.16
C PHE A 4 -7.93 -0.19 3.35
N TYR A 5 -6.92 -0.79 3.97
CA TYR A 5 -5.97 -1.67 3.29
C TYR A 5 -6.66 -2.89 2.67
N ASN A 6 -7.55 -3.53 3.43
CA ASN A 6 -8.35 -4.65 2.95
C ASN A 6 -9.19 -4.25 1.74
N GLN A 7 -9.96 -3.16 1.84
CA GLN A 7 -10.84 -2.75 0.76
C GLN A 7 -10.06 -2.26 -0.47
N ALA A 8 -9.03 -1.44 -0.27
CA ALA A 8 -8.26 -0.81 -1.35
C ALA A 8 -7.41 -1.82 -2.12
N LEU A 9 -6.65 -2.65 -1.39
CA LEU A 9 -5.56 -3.45 -1.96
C LEU A 9 -5.90 -4.93 -2.02
N ILE A 10 -6.44 -5.52 -0.93
CA ILE A 10 -6.73 -6.96 -0.90
C ILE A 10 -7.97 -7.29 -1.73
N GLU A 11 -9.04 -6.52 -1.55
CA GLU A 11 -10.29 -6.63 -2.31
C GLU A 11 -10.23 -5.84 -3.64
N GLN A 12 -9.16 -5.06 -3.86
CA GLN A 12 -8.91 -4.34 -5.11
C GLN A 12 -9.97 -3.29 -5.46
N HIS A 13 -10.51 -2.60 -4.46
CA HIS A 13 -11.46 -1.50 -4.61
C HIS A 13 -10.87 -0.16 -4.09
N PRO A 14 -9.82 0.38 -4.75
CA PRO A 14 -9.12 1.58 -4.28
C PRO A 14 -10.05 2.78 -4.15
N ARG A 15 -10.83 3.11 -5.18
CA ARG A 15 -11.68 4.31 -5.17
C ARG A 15 -12.70 4.34 -4.02
N PRO A 16 -13.54 3.30 -3.81
CA PRO A 16 -14.43 3.26 -2.65
C PRO A 16 -13.69 3.33 -1.30
N ALA A 17 -12.50 2.74 -1.20
CA ALA A 17 -11.73 2.78 0.03
C ALA A 17 -11.20 4.19 0.34
N PHE A 18 -10.65 4.89 -0.65
CA PHE A 18 -10.18 6.27 -0.49
C PHE A 18 -11.33 7.24 -0.23
N GLU A 19 -12.49 7.06 -0.86
CA GLU A 19 -13.67 7.88 -0.60
C GLU A 19 -14.19 7.73 0.83
N ARG A 20 -14.07 6.52 1.39
CA ARG A 20 -14.57 6.19 2.73
C ARG A 20 -13.59 6.53 3.85
N TYR A 21 -12.30 6.30 3.64
CA TYR A 21 -11.31 6.30 4.72
C TYR A 21 -10.22 7.36 4.58
N ALA A 22 -10.09 8.04 3.45
CA ALA A 22 -9.06 9.06 3.24
C ALA A 22 -9.65 10.47 3.11
N SER A 23 -8.98 11.45 3.71
CA SER A 23 -9.34 12.85 3.62
C SER A 23 -9.25 13.34 2.17
N ARG A 24 -10.10 14.32 1.82
CA ARG A 24 -9.99 15.04 0.54
C ARG A 24 -8.66 15.76 0.37
N SER A 25 -7.99 16.10 1.47
CA SER A 25 -6.66 16.73 1.50
C SER A 25 -5.53 15.71 1.69
N PHE A 26 -5.74 14.44 1.34
CA PHE A 26 -4.74 13.39 1.45
C PHE A 26 -3.48 13.72 0.63
N VAL A 27 -2.32 13.52 1.25
CA VAL A 27 -1.00 13.72 0.65
C VAL A 27 -0.30 12.37 0.46
N GLU A 28 0.18 12.13 -0.74
CA GLU A 28 0.97 10.97 -1.15
C GLU A 28 2.42 11.38 -1.38
N HIS A 29 3.36 10.62 -0.82
CA HIS A 29 4.79 10.89 -0.93
C HIS A 29 5.51 9.93 -1.89
N LYS A 30 4.82 8.90 -2.40
CA LYS A 30 5.36 7.96 -3.37
C LYS A 30 5.84 8.68 -4.65
N PRO A 31 7.13 8.54 -5.05
CA PRO A 31 7.70 9.34 -6.15
C PRO A 31 7.10 9.12 -7.54
N ASP A 32 6.42 8.00 -7.77
CA ASP A 32 5.78 7.65 -9.05
C ASP A 32 4.32 8.10 -9.16
N VAL A 33 3.76 8.73 -8.10
CA VAL A 33 2.41 9.30 -8.12
C VAL A 33 2.47 10.79 -8.45
N PRO A 34 1.94 11.22 -9.61
CA PRO A 34 1.97 12.63 -10.00
C PRO A 34 1.26 13.53 -8.98
N GLN A 35 1.92 14.62 -8.58
CA GLN A 35 1.39 15.65 -7.67
C GLN A 35 1.05 15.16 -6.25
N GLY A 36 1.24 13.89 -5.92
CA GLY A 36 1.01 13.37 -4.57
C GLY A 36 -0.43 13.54 -4.06
N THR A 37 -1.43 13.48 -4.93
CA THR A 37 -2.83 13.74 -4.55
C THR A 37 -3.63 12.46 -4.33
N ARG A 38 -4.73 12.57 -3.58
CA ARG A 38 -5.71 11.48 -3.43
C ARG A 38 -6.16 10.89 -4.76
N GLU A 39 -6.55 11.73 -5.71
CA GLU A 39 -7.07 11.27 -7.00
C GLU A 39 -5.98 10.61 -7.83
N ALA A 40 -4.77 11.18 -7.87
CA ALA A 40 -3.64 10.57 -8.58
C ALA A 40 -3.28 9.19 -7.99
N THR A 41 -3.35 9.04 -6.67
CA THR A 41 -3.09 7.77 -5.99
C THR A 41 -4.14 6.71 -6.32
N ILE A 42 -5.42 7.11 -6.34
CA ILE A 42 -6.52 6.23 -6.76
C ILE A 42 -6.28 5.75 -8.19
N THR A 43 -6.05 6.66 -9.14
CA THR A 43 -5.82 6.33 -10.54
C THR A 43 -4.61 5.41 -10.71
N PHE A 44 -3.50 5.71 -10.03
CA PHE A 44 -2.31 4.87 -10.04
C PHE A 44 -2.61 3.43 -9.60
N LEU A 45 -3.34 3.25 -8.50
CA LEU A 45 -3.71 1.93 -8.00
C LEU A 45 -4.70 1.21 -8.94
N GLU A 46 -5.67 1.92 -9.51
CA GLU A 46 -6.60 1.35 -10.50
C GLU A 46 -5.85 0.85 -11.74
N GLU A 47 -4.89 1.62 -12.26
CA GLU A 47 -4.03 1.23 -13.38
C GLU A 47 -3.11 0.06 -13.04
N LEU A 48 -2.49 0.06 -11.85
CA LEU A 48 -1.66 -1.04 -11.38
C LEU A 48 -2.46 -2.34 -11.29
N ILE A 49 -3.65 -2.29 -10.69
CA ILE A 49 -4.53 -3.46 -10.56
C ILE A 49 -4.98 -3.95 -11.93
N ALA A 50 -5.40 -3.06 -12.82
CA ALA A 50 -5.89 -3.43 -14.16
C ALA A 50 -4.79 -4.01 -15.07
N SER A 51 -3.54 -3.55 -14.92
CA SER A 51 -2.39 -4.01 -15.71
C SER A 51 -1.70 -5.25 -15.15
N THR A 52 -2.06 -5.66 -13.92
CA THR A 52 -1.43 -6.80 -13.24
C THR A 52 -2.33 -8.04 -13.34
N PRO A 53 -1.86 -9.19 -13.85
CA PRO A 53 -2.74 -10.33 -14.15
C PRO A 53 -3.50 -10.91 -12.95
N ARG A 54 -2.85 -11.03 -11.79
CA ARG A 54 -3.45 -11.53 -10.53
C ARG A 54 -2.71 -10.91 -9.34
N PRO A 55 -2.87 -9.61 -9.08
CA PRO A 55 -2.14 -8.96 -8.02
C PRO A 55 -2.64 -9.49 -6.66
N ARG A 56 -1.73 -9.69 -5.72
CA ARG A 56 -2.06 -10.15 -4.38
C ARG A 56 -1.29 -9.34 -3.35
N TRP A 57 -2.01 -8.68 -2.45
CA TRP A 57 -1.46 -8.03 -1.27
C TRP A 57 -1.76 -8.85 -0.02
N GLU A 58 -0.80 -8.89 0.91
CA GLU A 58 -0.96 -9.53 2.21
C GLU A 58 -0.33 -8.65 3.30
N ILE A 59 -1.07 -8.41 4.38
CA ILE A 59 -0.56 -7.75 5.57
C ILE A 59 0.16 -8.79 6.43
N LEU A 60 1.39 -8.49 6.81
CA LEU A 60 2.20 -9.38 7.67
C LEU A 60 2.13 -8.95 9.13
N ARG A 61 2.22 -7.64 9.39
CA ARG A 61 2.13 -7.04 10.72
C ARG A 61 1.85 -5.55 10.64
N THR A 62 1.33 -5.00 11.73
CA THR A 62 1.08 -3.56 11.88
C THR A 62 1.55 -3.06 13.22
N ILE A 63 1.97 -1.80 13.26
CA ILE A 63 2.33 -1.09 14.50
C ILE A 63 1.59 0.26 14.47
N ALA A 64 1.01 0.66 15.59
CA ALA A 64 0.36 1.97 15.72
C ALA A 64 1.03 2.75 16.85
N GLU A 65 1.34 4.01 16.57
CA GLU A 65 1.97 4.93 17.53
C GLU A 65 1.42 6.34 17.29
N GLY A 66 0.81 6.94 18.32
CA GLY A 66 0.19 8.24 18.20
C GLY A 66 -0.89 8.28 17.11
N ASP A 67 -0.74 9.19 16.16
CA ASP A 67 -1.60 9.35 15.00
C ASP A 67 -1.11 8.59 13.75
N MET A 68 -0.07 7.75 13.91
CA MET A 68 0.54 7.00 12.81
C MET A 68 0.29 5.50 12.90
N VAL A 69 0.22 4.85 11.74
CA VAL A 69 0.15 3.40 11.60
C VAL A 69 1.13 2.93 10.54
N PHE A 70 2.02 2.04 10.94
CA PHE A 70 2.93 1.30 10.07
C PHE A 70 2.32 -0.03 9.66
N VAL A 71 2.51 -0.41 8.39
CA VAL A 71 2.11 -1.70 7.83
C VAL A 71 3.32 -2.32 7.13
N HIS A 72 3.72 -3.50 7.59
CA HIS A 72 4.59 -4.36 6.80
C HIS A 72 3.73 -5.33 6.01
N ALA A 73 3.84 -5.26 4.69
CA ALA A 73 3.05 -6.03 3.76
C ALA A 73 3.94 -6.64 2.67
N ARG A 74 3.34 -7.53 1.89
CA ARG A 74 3.94 -8.07 0.68
C ARG A 74 2.98 -8.02 -0.48
N PHE A 75 3.53 -7.83 -1.68
CA PHE A 75 2.79 -7.78 -2.93
C PHE A 75 3.37 -8.78 -3.93
N SER A 76 2.52 -9.58 -4.58
CA SER A 76 2.91 -10.41 -5.71
C SER A 76 2.13 -10.00 -6.97
N PRO A 77 2.80 -9.80 -8.12
CA PRO A 77 2.14 -9.38 -9.35
C PRO A 77 1.46 -10.52 -10.12
N ALA A 78 1.75 -11.78 -9.79
CA ALA A 78 1.13 -12.93 -10.42
C ALA A 78 1.29 -14.17 -9.54
N GLU A 79 0.46 -15.17 -9.77
CA GLU A 79 0.61 -16.47 -9.10
C GLU A 79 2.00 -17.07 -9.39
N GLY A 80 2.72 -17.43 -8.32
CA GLY A 80 4.09 -17.96 -8.40
C GLY A 80 5.18 -16.90 -8.60
N ALA A 81 4.83 -15.61 -8.78
CA ALA A 81 5.83 -14.54 -8.83
C ALA A 81 6.36 -14.20 -7.43
N ALA A 82 7.64 -13.83 -7.37
CA ALA A 82 8.30 -13.44 -6.14
C ALA A 82 7.69 -12.16 -5.56
N TYR A 83 7.65 -12.07 -4.22
CA TYR A 83 7.03 -10.96 -3.53
C TYR A 83 7.94 -9.73 -3.44
N TYR A 84 7.32 -8.57 -3.65
CA TYR A 84 7.81 -7.28 -3.21
C TYR A 84 7.52 -7.14 -1.71
N ALA A 85 8.48 -6.59 -0.97
CA ALA A 85 8.28 -6.17 0.42
C ALA A 85 7.87 -4.70 0.45
N ILE A 86 6.87 -4.39 1.26
CA ILE A 86 6.29 -3.05 1.36
C ILE A 86 6.25 -2.65 2.83
N ALA A 87 6.76 -1.45 3.11
CA ALA A 87 6.64 -0.77 4.38
C ALA A 87 5.83 0.51 4.15
N ASP A 88 4.54 0.48 4.49
CA ASP A 88 3.64 1.64 4.39
C ASP A 88 3.56 2.34 5.75
N VAL A 89 3.54 3.66 5.75
CA VAL A 89 3.27 4.51 6.91
C VAL A 89 2.10 5.41 6.58
N PHE A 90 1.09 5.41 7.44
CA PHE A 90 -0.09 6.26 7.31
C PHE A 90 -0.18 7.20 8.50
N ARG A 91 -0.47 8.47 8.26
CA ARG A 91 -0.91 9.40 9.31
C ARG A 91 -2.42 9.58 9.26
N LEU A 92 -3.03 9.65 10.43
CA LEU A 92 -4.48 9.78 10.60
C LEU A 92 -4.84 11.07 11.31
N GLN A 93 -5.97 11.65 10.93
CA GLN A 93 -6.58 12.78 11.62
C GLN A 93 -8.09 12.64 11.51
N ASP A 94 -8.81 12.86 12.62
CA ASP A 94 -10.26 12.75 12.68
C ASP A 94 -10.81 11.43 12.12
N CYS A 95 -10.13 10.32 12.44
CA CYS A 95 -10.40 8.96 11.95
C CYS A 95 -10.24 8.75 10.43
N LEU A 96 -9.70 9.71 9.70
CA LEU A 96 -9.37 9.62 8.27
C LEU A 96 -7.86 9.52 8.05
N ILE A 97 -7.46 8.84 6.98
CA ILE A 97 -6.08 8.83 6.49
C ILE A 97 -5.84 10.17 5.80
N VAL A 98 -4.83 10.90 6.24
CA VAL A 98 -4.49 12.23 5.70
C VAL A 98 -3.17 12.26 4.98
N GLU A 99 -2.32 11.25 5.17
CA GLU A 99 -0.97 11.23 4.60
C GLU A 99 -0.43 9.81 4.51
N HIS A 100 0.37 9.54 3.49
CA HIS A 100 0.95 8.23 3.22
C HIS A 100 2.38 8.32 2.70
N TRP A 101 3.24 7.43 3.20
CA TRP A 101 4.59 7.19 2.70
C TRP A 101 4.79 5.69 2.54
N ASP A 102 5.60 5.29 1.57
CA ASP A 102 6.01 3.90 1.41
C ASP A 102 7.50 3.71 1.14
N VAL A 103 7.96 2.49 1.40
CA VAL A 103 9.19 1.94 0.84
C VAL A 103 8.85 0.60 0.23
N VAL A 104 9.14 0.46 -1.06
CA VAL A 104 8.94 -0.77 -1.82
C VAL A 104 10.30 -1.36 -2.18
N SER A 105 10.51 -2.62 -1.81
CA SER A 105 11.70 -3.38 -2.17
C SER A 105 11.32 -4.59 -3.02
N GLY A 106 11.81 -4.62 -4.25
CA GLY A 106 11.65 -5.77 -5.13
C GLY A 106 12.27 -7.05 -4.56
N PRO A 107 11.87 -8.23 -5.06
CA PRO A 107 12.55 -9.49 -4.73
C PRO A 107 14.04 -9.38 -5.09
N PRO A 108 14.96 -9.83 -4.21
CA PRO A 108 16.37 -9.71 -4.49
C PRO A 108 16.78 -10.71 -5.59
N ALA A 109 17.79 -10.37 -6.39
CA ALA A 109 18.33 -11.28 -7.41
C ALA A 109 19.00 -12.52 -6.78
N SER A 110 19.55 -12.38 -5.58
CA SER A 110 20.13 -13.44 -4.75
C SER A 110 19.98 -13.10 -3.26
N SER A 111 19.98 -14.12 -2.39
CA SER A 111 19.98 -13.92 -0.93
C SER A 111 21.04 -14.78 -0.28
N GLU A 112 21.99 -14.15 0.39
CA GLU A 112 22.94 -14.84 1.29
C GLU A 112 22.29 -15.14 2.65
N ASN A 113 21.32 -14.33 3.07
CA ASN A 113 20.58 -14.53 4.31
C ASN A 113 19.55 -15.67 4.12
N PRO A 114 19.59 -16.73 4.94
CA PRO A 114 18.66 -17.85 4.82
C PRO A 114 17.25 -17.54 5.35
N ASN A 115 17.09 -16.44 6.11
CA ASN A 115 15.78 -16.01 6.57
C ASN A 115 15.07 -15.22 5.47
N ASP A 116 13.76 -15.44 5.32
CA ASP A 116 12.97 -14.59 4.44
C ASP A 116 12.85 -13.16 5.01
N ARG A 117 12.43 -12.23 4.15
CA ARG A 117 12.29 -10.80 4.52
C ARG A 117 10.94 -10.51 5.19
N PHE A 118 10.12 -11.53 5.44
CA PHE A 118 8.70 -11.39 5.75
C PHE A 118 8.36 -11.71 7.20
#